data_AF-A0A2K6N7N8-F1
#
_entry.id   AF-A0A2K6N7N8-F1
#
_cell.length_a   1.000
_cell.length_b   1.000
_cell.length_c   1.000
_cell.angle_alpha   90.00
_cell.angle_beta   90.00
_cell.angle_gamma   90.00
#
_symmetry.space_group_name_H-M   'P 1'
#
loop_
_entity.id
_entity.type
_entity.pdbx_description
1 polymer ?
#
loop_
_entity_poly.entity_id
_entity_poly.type
_entity_poly.pdbx_seq_one_letter_code
_entity_poly.pdbx_strand_id
1 'polypeptide(L)'
;MVNVPKTRWTFCKKCGKHQSHKVTQYKKRRYDRKQSGYGGQSKPIFRKKAKTTKKIVLRLESKRMLAIKRCKHFELGGDKKREGQVIQF
;
A
#
# COMPACT_ATOMS: atom_id res chain seq x y z
N MET A 1 1.95 0.35 -14.25
CA MET A 1 2.41 1.06 -13.03
C MET A 1 1.25 1.83 -12.45
N VAL A 2 1.00 1.75 -11.14
CA VAL A 2 -0.09 2.49 -10.47
C VAL A 2 0.55 3.47 -9.50
N ASN A 3 0.33 4.77 -9.71
CA ASN A 3 0.81 5.83 -8.84
C ASN A 3 -0.35 6.40 -8.02
N VAL A 4 -0.18 6.52 -6.71
CA VAL A 4 -1.15 7.13 -5.79
C VAL A 4 -0.51 8.30 -5.07
N PRO A 5 -1.17 9.48 -4.95
CA PRO A 5 -0.59 10.62 -4.26
C PRO A 5 -0.41 10.36 -2.76
N LYS A 6 0.62 10.97 -2.17
CA LYS A 6 0.91 10.90 -0.72
C LYS A 6 -0.14 11.63 0.13
N THR A 7 -0.91 12.53 -0.48
CA THR A 7 -2.02 13.26 0.15
C THR A 7 -3.29 13.09 -0.66
N ARG A 8 -4.44 12.99 0.01
CA ARG A 8 -5.75 12.87 -0.64
C ARG A 8 -6.80 13.63 0.14
N TRP A 9 -7.55 14.50 -0.53
CA TRP A 9 -8.75 15.11 0.01
C TRP A 9 -9.88 14.07 0.00
N THR A 10 -10.35 13.65 1.19
CA THR A 10 -11.47 12.71 1.30
C THR A 10 -12.22 12.89 2.61
N PHE A 11 -13.42 12.32 2.70
CA PHE A 11 -14.28 12.43 3.86
C PHE A 11 -13.68 11.73 5.08
N CYS A 12 -13.52 12.49 6.17
CA CYS A 12 -13.15 11.98 7.48
C CYS A 12 -14.41 11.68 8.28
N LYS A 13 -14.70 10.39 8.50
CA LYS A 13 -15.86 9.95 9.30
C LYS A 13 -15.87 10.50 10.73
N LYS A 14 -14.69 10.74 11.32
CA LYS A 14 -14.57 11.27 12.68
C LYS A 14 -14.87 12.76 12.77
N CYS A 15 -14.46 13.52 11.75
CA CYS A 15 -14.60 14.97 11.74
C CYS A 15 -15.90 15.43 11.05
N GLY A 16 -16.65 14.51 10.43
CA GLY A 16 -17.89 14.82 9.70
C GLY A 16 -17.69 15.68 8.44
N LYS A 17 -16.45 15.89 8.01
CA LYS A 17 -16.10 16.78 6.89
C LYS A 17 -14.98 16.21 6.02
N HIS A 18 -14.81 16.79 4.84
CA HIS A 18 -13.68 16.49 3.98
C HIS A 18 -12.40 17.14 4.50
N GLN A 19 -11.31 16.40 4.46
CA GLN A 19 -10.01 16.82 4.94
C GLN A 19 -8.89 16.21 4.07
N SER A 20 -7.74 16.88 4.03
CA SER A 20 -6.49 16.33 3.53
C SER A 20 -5.97 15.21 4.44
N HIS A 21 -5.86 14.00 3.90
CA HIS A 21 -5.31 12.85 4.60
C HIS A 21 -3.96 12.44 4.03
N LYS A 22 -2.99 12.19 4.92
CA LYS A 22 -1.77 11.48 4.54
C LYS A 22 -2.08 10.03 4.20
N VAL A 23 -1.62 9.60 3.04
CA VAL A 23 -1.78 8.24 2.51
C VAL A 23 -0.48 7.49 2.76
N THR A 24 -0.58 6.29 3.33
CA THR A 24 0.56 5.39 3.55
C THR A 24 0.22 3.96 3.14
N GLN A 25 1.22 3.16 2.78
CA GLN A 25 1.01 1.73 2.51
C GLN A 25 0.93 0.96 3.84
N TYR A 26 -0.08 0.10 3.98
CA TYR A 26 -0.17 -0.78 5.15
C TYR A 26 0.80 -1.96 5.05
N LYS A 27 1.52 -2.26 6.15
CA LYS A 27 2.42 -3.41 6.31
C LYS A 27 2.09 -4.18 7.59
N LYS A 28 2.06 -5.52 7.53
CA LYS A 28 1.91 -6.39 8.71
C LYS A 28 3.28 -6.60 9.36
N ARG A 29 3.44 -6.34 10.68
CA ARG A 29 4.72 -6.41 11.42
C ARG A 29 4.84 -7.55 12.45
N ARG A 30 3.76 -8.31 12.69
CA ARG A 30 3.70 -9.28 13.80
C ARG A 30 4.58 -10.52 13.56
N TYR A 31 4.76 -10.95 12.32
CA TYR A 31 5.44 -12.21 12.01
C TYR A 31 6.96 -12.10 12.14
N ASP A 32 7.54 -10.99 11.68
CA ASP A 32 8.99 -10.75 11.78
C ASP A 32 9.46 -10.80 13.24
N ARG A 33 8.67 -10.22 14.17
CA ARG A 33 8.94 -10.29 15.62
C ARG A 33 8.77 -11.69 16.22
N LYS A 34 7.92 -12.55 15.64
CA LYS A 34 7.76 -13.93 16.13
C LYS A 34 8.90 -14.84 15.66
N GLN A 35 9.56 -14.47 14.56
CA GLN A 35 10.63 -15.24 13.95
C GLN A 35 12.02 -14.89 14.52
N SER A 36 12.14 -13.83 15.31
CA SER A 36 13.40 -13.46 15.97
C SER A 36 13.74 -14.40 17.12
N GLY A 37 15.02 -14.75 17.25
CA GLY A 37 15.53 -15.67 18.28
C GLY A 37 15.77 -17.08 17.74
N TYR A 38 15.92 -18.05 18.65
CA TYR A 38 16.13 -19.46 18.31
C TYR A 38 14.78 -20.20 18.19
N GLY A 39 14.78 -21.38 17.55
CA GLY A 39 13.58 -22.22 17.42
C GLY A 39 12.99 -22.37 16.01
N GLY A 40 13.72 -21.94 14.98
CA GLY A 40 13.43 -22.28 13.58
C GLY A 40 12.08 -21.76 13.06
N GLN A 41 11.35 -22.62 12.36
CA GLN A 41 10.14 -22.24 11.62
C GLN A 41 8.93 -22.08 12.57
N SER A 42 8.53 -20.84 12.89
CA SER A 42 7.44 -20.59 13.86
C SER A 42 6.01 -20.63 13.29
N LYS A 43 5.87 -20.77 11.96
CA LYS A 43 4.60 -20.74 11.21
C LYS A 43 4.60 -21.71 10.02
N PRO A 44 3.45 -22.31 9.66
CA PRO A 44 3.35 -23.23 8.53
C PRO A 44 3.59 -22.52 7.19
N ILE A 45 4.29 -23.19 6.26
CA ILE A 45 4.57 -22.71 4.90
C ILE A 45 3.56 -23.33 3.94
N PHE A 46 2.75 -22.50 3.30
CA PHE A 46 1.92 -22.95 2.18
C PHE A 46 2.74 -22.97 0.88
N ARG A 47 2.96 -24.16 0.31
CA ARG A 47 3.85 -24.36 -0.86
C ARG A 47 3.17 -24.15 -2.22
N LYS A 48 1.85 -24.23 -2.32
CA LYS A 48 1.10 -24.23 -3.62
C LYS A 48 0.50 -22.85 -3.97
N LYS A 49 1.31 -21.80 -4.05
CA LYS A 49 0.82 -20.43 -4.26
C LYS A 49 0.53 -20.12 -5.74
N ALA A 50 -0.74 -19.90 -6.07
CA ALA A 50 -1.15 -19.54 -7.44
C ALA A 50 -1.11 -18.03 -7.74
N LYS A 51 -1.33 -17.16 -6.75
CA LYS A 51 -1.45 -15.70 -7.00
C LYS A 51 -0.09 -15.02 -7.00
N THR A 52 0.26 -14.35 -8.10
CA THR A 52 1.51 -13.62 -8.27
C THR A 52 1.52 -12.24 -7.60
N THR A 53 0.36 -11.60 -7.46
CA THR A 53 0.20 -10.25 -6.88
C THR A 53 -0.57 -10.25 -5.56
N LYS A 54 -0.62 -9.10 -4.87
CA LYS A 54 -1.43 -8.89 -3.67
C LYS A 54 -2.36 -7.68 -3.89
N LYS A 55 -3.48 -7.61 -3.16
CA LYS A 55 -4.25 -6.37 -3.05
C LYS A 55 -3.48 -5.43 -2.13
N ILE A 56 -3.20 -4.22 -2.59
CA ILE A 56 -2.51 -3.21 -1.80
C ILE A 56 -3.55 -2.48 -0.96
N VAL A 57 -3.28 -2.34 0.33
CA VAL A 57 -4.13 -1.61 1.27
C VAL A 57 -3.43 -0.31 1.64
N LEU A 58 -4.12 0.80 1.42
CA LEU A 58 -3.73 2.12 1.85
C LEU A 58 -4.30 2.40 3.24
N ARG A 59 -3.50 3.02 4.10
CA ARG A 59 -3.90 3.56 5.38
C ARG A 59 -3.98 5.08 5.25
N LEU A 60 -5.17 5.60 5.51
CA LEU A 60 -5.40 7.03 5.70
C LEU A 60 -5.17 7.38 7.18
N GLU A 61 -4.71 8.59 7.43
CA GLU A 61 -4.46 9.12 8.77
C GLU A 61 -5.70 9.08 9.70
N SER A 62 -6.90 9.21 9.13
CA SER A 62 -8.20 8.98 9.80
C SER A 62 -8.45 7.52 10.23
N LYS A 63 -7.43 6.66 10.21
CA LYS A 63 -7.43 5.22 10.49
C LYS A 63 -8.33 4.38 9.56
N ARG A 64 -8.79 4.96 8.44
CA ARG A 64 -9.54 4.24 7.41
C ARG A 64 -8.58 3.45 6.52
N MET A 65 -8.89 2.17 6.29
CA MET A 65 -8.18 1.33 5.34
C MET A 65 -8.93 1.27 4.01
N LEU A 66 -8.20 1.46 2.91
CA LEU A 66 -8.74 1.38 1.55
C LEU A 66 -7.96 0.33 0.75
N ALA A 67 -8.64 -0.73 0.31
CA ALA A 67 -8.04 -1.74 -0.56
C ALA A 67 -8.17 -1.33 -2.04
N ILE A 68 -7.07 -1.39 -2.77
CA ILE A 68 -7.04 -1.19 -4.22
C ILE A 68 -7.14 -2.54 -4.94
N LYS A 69 -7.49 -2.52 -6.23
CA LYS A 69 -7.29 -3.64 -7.14
C LYS A 69 -5.83 -4.12 -7.14
N ARG A 70 -5.61 -5.36 -7.59
CA ARG A 70 -4.27 -5.95 -7.70
C ARG A 70 -3.50 -5.23 -8.81
N CYS A 71 -2.24 -4.92 -8.56
CA CYS A 71 -1.32 -4.38 -9.56
C CYS A 71 0.06 -5.04 -9.41
N LYS A 72 0.85 -5.05 -10.50
CA LYS A 72 2.22 -5.59 -10.49
C LYS A 72 3.22 -4.59 -9.89
N HIS A 73 3.12 -3.33 -10.30
CA HIS A 73 3.98 -2.23 -9.83
C HIS A 73 3.12 -1.12 -9.24
N PHE A 74 3.46 -0.69 -8.02
CA PHE A 74 2.77 0.34 -7.26
C PHE A 74 3.76 1.33 -6.68
N GLU A 75 3.45 2.60 -6.83
CA GLU A 75 4.25 3.72 -6.36
C GLU A 75 3.37 4.70 -5.59
N LEU A 76 3.94 5.29 -4.55
CA LEU A 76 3.25 6.26 -3.70
C LEU A 76 3.96 7.61 -3.81
N GLY A 77 3.33 8.55 -4.50
CA GLY A 77 3.87 9.88 -4.79
C GLY A 77 5.04 9.84 -5.77
N GLY A 78 4.94 8.99 -6.80
CA GLY A 78 5.83 9.06 -7.96
C GLY A 78 5.50 10.24 -8.86
N ASP A 79 6.29 10.44 -9.89
CA ASP A 79 6.13 11.57 -10.80
C ASP A 79 4.83 11.49 -11.60
N LYS A 80 4.24 12.65 -11.82
CA LYS A 80 3.10 12.77 -12.74
C LYS A 80 3.66 12.75 -14.16
N LYS A 81 3.00 11.99 -15.04
CA LYS A 81 3.30 12.03 -16.46
C LYS A 81 3.08 13.46 -16.98
N ARG A 82 4.07 14.00 -17.68
CA ARG A 82 3.97 15.28 -18.38
C ARG A 82 3.41 15.02 -19.78
N GLU A 83 2.49 15.86 -20.22
CA GLU A 83 1.93 15.78 -21.58
C GLU A 83 2.86 16.51 -22.57
N GLY A 84 2.98 15.99 -23.80
CA GLY A 84 3.76 16.62 -24.87
C GLY A 84 5.29 16.46 -24.82
N GLN A 85 5.83 15.73 -23.85
CA GLN A 85 7.27 15.44 -23.82
C GLN A 85 7.64 14.29 -24.76
N VAL A 86 8.65 14.53 -25.60
CA VAL A 86 9.29 13.50 -26.41
C VAL A 86 10.09 12.59 -25.47
N ILE A 87 9.94 11.28 -25.62
CA ILE A 87 10.70 10.30 -24.84
C ILE A 87 12.14 10.36 -25.34
N GLN A 88 13.11 10.62 -24.46
CA GLN A 88 14.53 10.53 -24.81
C GLN A 88 14.89 9.06 -25.11
N PHE A 89 15.51 8.86 -26.27
CA PHE A 89 16.05 7.58 -26.73
C PHE A 89 17.42 7.32 -26.11
#